data_AF-A0A837IVS5-F1
#
_entry.id   AF-A0A837IVS5-F1
#
_cell.length_a   1.000
_cell.length_b   1.000
_cell.length_c   1.000
_cell.angle_alpha   90.00
_cell.angle_beta   90.00
_cell.angle_gamma   90.00
#
_symmetry.space_group_name_H-M   'P 1'
#
loop_
_entity.id
_entity.type
_entity.pdbx_description
1 polymer ?
#
loop_
_entity_poly.entity_id
_entity_poly.type
_entity_poly.pdbx_seq_one_letter_code
_entity_poly.pdbx_strand_id
1 'polypeptide(L)' 'MQYGQQHIGGKWYLFDKNTGAMKTGFQWISDQHKTCYYNGNGQMLYGRQYINGRWYTFNRWTGALMN' A
#
# COMPACT_ATOMS: atom_id res chain seq x y z
N MET A 1 -14.16 -2.88 -13.38
CA MET A 1 -12.84 -3.24 -12.81
C MET A 1 -12.24 -2.00 -12.17
N GLN A 2 -11.47 -2.17 -11.10
CA GLN A 2 -10.81 -1.06 -10.38
C GLN A 2 -9.34 -0.97 -10.82
N TYR A 3 -8.81 0.25 -10.89
CA TYR A 3 -7.43 0.51 -11.36
C TYR A 3 -6.74 1.53 -10.47
N GLY A 4 -5.42 1.42 -10.32
CA GLY A 4 -4.65 2.34 -9.49
C GLY A 4 -5.04 2.28 -8.01
N GLN A 5 -4.80 3.36 -7.27
CA GLN A 5 -5.19 3.42 -5.87
C GLN A 5 -6.69 3.67 -5.72
N GLN A 6 -7.34 2.90 -4.86
CA GLN A 6 -8.77 3.01 -4.60
C GLN A 6 -9.04 3.02 -3.10
N HIS A 7 -9.93 3.91 -2.68
CA HIS A 7 -10.39 3.99 -1.30
C HIS A 7 -11.78 3.34 -1.19
N ILE A 8 -11.82 2.14 -0.61
CA ILE A 8 -13.02 1.29 -0.56
C ILE A 8 -13.27 0.89 0.89
N GLY A 9 -14.45 1.25 1.41
CA GLY A 9 -14.83 0.89 2.79
C GLY A 9 -13.85 1.41 3.86
N GLY A 10 -13.32 2.62 3.68
CA GLY A 10 -12.40 3.24 4.63
C GLY A 10 -10.96 2.73 4.56
N LYS A 11 -10.61 1.94 3.53
CA LYS A 11 -9.27 1.38 3.36
C LYS A 11 -8.74 1.63 1.95
N TRP A 12 -7.43 1.79 1.84
CA TRP A 12 -6.76 1.96 0.56
C TRP A 12 -6.27 0.63 0.00
N TYR A 13 -6.48 0.45 -1.30
CA TYR A 13 -6.06 -0.71 -2.10
C TYR A 13 -5.30 -0.22 -3.33
N LEU A 14 -4.46 -1.06 -3.91
CA LEU A 14 -3.78 -0.79 -5.17
C LEU A 14 -4.13 -1.87 -6.19
N PHE A 15 -4.57 -1.44 -7.36
CA PHE A 15 -4.84 -2.30 -8.50
C PHE A 15 -3.90 -1.95 -9.64
N ASP A 16 -3.46 -2.97 -10.38
CA ASP A 16 -2.67 -2.79 -11.58
C ASP A 16 -3.41 -1.90 -12.58
N LYS A 17 -2.70 -0.93 -13.16
CA LYS A 17 -3.32 0.06 -14.05
C LYS A 17 -3.77 -0.52 -15.39
N ASN A 18 -3.22 -1.67 -15.80
CA ASN A 18 -3.54 -2.28 -17.09
C ASN A 18 -4.53 -3.44 -16.92
N THR A 19 -4.31 -4.30 -15.93
CA THR A 19 -5.09 -5.54 -15.77
C THR A 19 -6.17 -5.44 -14.70
N GLY A 20 -6.09 -4.45 -13.80
CA GLY A 20 -6.98 -4.35 -12.64
C GLY A 20 -6.70 -5.40 -11.56
N ALA A 21 -5.61 -6.17 -11.66
CA ALA A 21 -5.24 -7.14 -10.64
C ALA A 21 -4.84 -6.44 -9.33
N MET A 22 -5.35 -6.90 -8.19
CA MET A 22 -4.98 -6.35 -6.88
C MET A 22 -3.51 -6.61 -6.56
N LYS A 23 -2.79 -5.58 -6.09
CA LYS A 23 -1.39 -5.67 -5.67
C LYS A 23 -1.28 -5.74 -4.15
N THR A 24 -0.34 -6.58 -3.69
CA THR A 24 0.03 -6.74 -2.27
C THR A 24 1.54 -6.55 -2.09
N GLY A 25 2.03 -6.55 -0.86
CA GLY A 25 3.43 -6.36 -0.51
C GLY A 25 3.90 -4.91 -0.63
N PHE A 26 5.23 -4.73 -0.71
CA PHE A 26 5.85 -3.43 -0.94
C PHE A 26 5.61 -2.98 -2.39
N GLN A 27 5.08 -1.77 -2.54
CA GLN A 27 4.73 -1.21 -3.83
C GLN A 27 5.24 0.22 -3.92
N TRP A 28 6.00 0.51 -4.98
CA TRP A 28 6.36 1.86 -5.35
C TRP A 28 5.23 2.49 -6.16
N ILE A 29 4.72 3.62 -5.67
CA ILE A 29 3.65 4.38 -6.32
C ILE A 29 4.31 5.58 -7.00
N SER A 30 4.64 5.41 -8.29
CA SER A 30 5.39 6.40 -9.08
C SER A 30 4.81 7.80 -8.98
N ASP A 31 3.50 7.92 -9.14
CA ASP A 31 2.80 9.20 -9.25
C ASP A 31 2.80 9.99 -7.92
N GLN A 32 3.09 9.31 -6.81
CA GLN A 32 3.13 9.90 -5.46
C GLN A 32 4.51 9.84 -4.83
N HIS A 33 5.51 9.35 -5.58
CA HIS A 33 6.89 9.18 -5.14
C HIS A 33 7.03 8.56 -3.74
N LYS A 34 6.26 7.50 -3.47
CA LYS A 34 6.32 6.80 -2.17
C LYS A 34 6.24 5.29 -2.31
N THR A 35 6.89 4.61 -1.38
CA THR A 35 6.71 3.17 -1.16
C THR A 35 5.62 2.97 -0.12
N CYS A 36 4.66 2.12 -0.40
CA CYS A 36 3.64 1.68 0.56
C CYS A 36 3.68 0.16 0.71
N TYR A 37 3.05 -0.36 1.77
CA TYR A 37 2.85 -1.80 1.92
C TYR A 37 1.35 -2.13 1.94
N TYR A 38 0.95 -3.08 1.11
CA TYR A 38 -0.42 -3.60 1.06
C TYR A 38 -0.43 -5.02 1.62
N ASN A 39 -1.24 -5.30 2.64
CA ASN A 39 -1.27 -6.59 3.32
C ASN A 39 -1.86 -7.72 2.44
N GLY A 40 -1.96 -8.94 2.97
CA GLY A 40 -2.51 -10.09 2.24
C GLY A 40 -3.96 -9.91 1.77
N ASN A 41 -4.72 -9.02 2.41
CA ASN A 41 -6.07 -8.63 1.99
C ASN A 41 -6.07 -7.41 1.05
N GLY A 42 -4.90 -6.94 0.61
CA GLY A 42 -4.73 -5.78 -0.26
C GLY A 42 -4.86 -4.42 0.43
N GLN A 43 -4.92 -4.36 1.76
CA GLN A 43 -5.13 -3.11 2.50
C GLN A 43 -3.79 -2.42 2.79
N MET A 44 -3.69 -1.13 2.48
CA MET A 44 -2.51 -0.33 2.80
C MET A 44 -2.29 -0.25 4.32
N LEU A 45 -1.05 -0.45 4.76
CA LEU A 45 -0.67 -0.37 6.16
C LEU A 45 -0.17 1.03 6.56
N TYR A 46 -0.28 1.31 7.85
CA TYR A 46 0.06 2.58 8.47
C TYR A 46 0.77 2.35 9.81
N GLY A 47 1.54 3.32 10.26
CA GLY A 47 2.25 3.24 11.55
C GLY A 47 3.35 2.18 11.57
N ARG A 48 3.74 1.77 12.77
CA ARG A 48 4.81 0.79 12.99
C ARG A 48 4.28 -0.63 12.77
N GLN A 49 4.95 -1.39 11.91
CA GLN A 49 4.55 -2.72 11.46
C GLN A 49 5.74 -3.69 11.53
N TYR A 50 5.48 -4.95 11.91
CA TYR A 50 6.48 -6.02 11.88
C TYR A 50 6.20 -6.93 10.69
N ILE A 51 7.09 -6.92 9.69
CA ILE A 51 6.90 -7.59 8.40
C ILE A 51 8.16 -8.40 8.12
N ASN A 52 8.02 -9.71 7.89
CA ASN A 52 9.11 -10.62 7.52
C ASN A 52 10.36 -10.49 8.43
N GLY A 53 10.14 -10.42 9.75
CA GLY A 53 11.22 -10.37 10.73
C GLY A 53 11.80 -8.98 10.99
N ARG A 54 11.31 -7.92 10.33
CA ARG A 54 11.84 -6.55 10.43
C ARG A 54 10.75 -5.54 10.79
N TRP A 55 11.13 -4.50 11.52
CA TRP A 55 10.25 -3.37 11.82
C TRP A 55 10.32 -2.32 10.70
N TYR A 56 9.15 -1.87 10.26
CA TYR A 56 8.98 -0.77 9.32
C TYR A 56 8.03 0.26 9.93
N THR A 57 8.24 1.53 9.65
CA THR A 57 7.31 2.59 10.03
C THR A 57 6.72 3.21 8.78
N PHE A 58 5.40 3.22 8.67
CA PHE A 58 4.68 3.91 7.60
C PHE A 58 4.03 5.17 8.17
N ASN A 59 4.04 6.24 7.39
CA ASN A 59 3.37 7.48 7.72
C ASN A 59 1.88 7.21 7.98
N ARG A 60 1.35 7.72 9.10
CA ARG A 60 -0.02 7.43 9.57
C ARG A 60 -1.13 7.97 8.67
N TRP A 61 -0.82 8.92 7.79
CA TRP A 61 -1.79 9.55 6.89
C TRP A 61 -1.62 9.08 5.46
N THR A 62 -0.38 9.01 4.98
CA THR A 62 -0.10 8.73 3.57
C THR A 62 0.25 7.27 3.29
N GLY A 63 0.57 6.48 4.32
CA GLY A 63 1.06 5.10 4.17
C GLY A 63 2.47 5.01 3.58
N ALA A 64 3.17 6.14 3.39
CA ALA A 64 4.54 6.14 2.88
C ALA A 64 5.50 5.49 3.89
N LEU A 65 6.36 4.59 3.41
CA LEU A 65 7.47 4.05 4.21
C LEU A 65 8.36 5.20 4.67
N MET A 66 8.62 5.26 5.97
CA MET A 66 9.52 6.21 6.60
C MET A 66 10.87 5.52 6.77
N ASN A 67 11.92 6.17 6.26
CA ASN A 67 13.30 5.77 6.47
C ASN A 67 13.84 6.36 7.77
#